data_AF-A0A7X5DHL1-F1
#
_entry.id   AF-A0A7X5DHL1-F1
#
_cell.length_a   1.000
_cell.length_b   1.000
_cell.length_c   1.000
_cell.angle_alpha   90.00
_cell.angle_beta   90.00
_cell.angle_gamma   90.00
#
_symmetry.space_group_name_H-M   'P 1'
#
loop_
_entity.id
_entity.type
_entity.pdbx_description
1 polymer ?
#
loop_
_entity_poly.entity_id
_entity_poly.type
_entity_poly.pdbx_seq_one_letter_code
_entity_poly.pdbx_strand_id
1 'polypeptide(L)'
;YTFKGTGKTVLETVGAYFKVRAPVYTKNGITYLAKKGVTPKNVLKATFGMTNDIKEKTTAEILSNNIINTSKNEISLIQRGSISSLNKRQRELLELLNNPGDTIIIRKKSVSMNDLRQLTKATGDEFNMFTNGGRRLIIRGKGNQIQVSREMYDDILSGVYGKFSGHTHPGRSLDPGPADEPFLKKLGQTRSSIWGNADEGWRIFGQEPWLTKEIRNELNRQLWTKIYGVQK
;
A
#
# COMPACT_ATOMS: atom_id res chain seq x y z
N TYR A 1 1.92 -32.44 -5.38
CA TYR A 1 2.03 -31.62 -6.60
C TYR A 1 3.37 -31.86 -7.27
N THR A 2 3.33 -32.37 -8.50
CA THR A 2 4.51 -32.75 -9.29
C THR A 2 5.03 -31.52 -10.04
N PHE A 3 6.24 -31.07 -9.73
CA PHE A 3 6.89 -29.99 -10.49
C PHE A 3 7.46 -30.58 -11.80
N LYS A 4 6.84 -30.24 -12.94
CA LYS A 4 7.46 -30.33 -14.26
C LYS A 4 7.74 -28.90 -14.73
N GLY A 5 9.02 -28.53 -14.78
CA GLY A 5 9.47 -27.23 -15.27
C GLY A 5 10.96 -27.30 -15.60
N THR A 6 11.25 -27.34 -16.89
CA THR A 6 12.55 -27.49 -17.55
C THR A 6 13.41 -26.23 -17.40
N GLY A 7 14.19 -26.13 -16.31
CA GLY A 7 15.31 -25.19 -16.21
C GLY A 7 16.61 -25.97 -15.99
N LYS A 8 17.53 -25.92 -16.96
CA LYS A 8 18.86 -26.55 -16.80
C LYS A 8 19.60 -25.91 -15.62
N THR A 9 19.87 -26.69 -14.57
CA THR A 9 20.83 -26.31 -13.52
C THR A 9 22.23 -26.35 -14.12
N VAL A 10 22.90 -25.20 -14.23
CA VAL A 10 24.31 -25.15 -14.65
C VAL A 10 25.17 -25.55 -13.44
N LEU A 11 25.89 -26.67 -13.58
CA LEU A 11 26.84 -27.19 -12.59
C LEU A 11 28.24 -26.72 -12.97
N GLU A 12 28.82 -25.79 -12.20
CA GLU A 12 30.25 -25.47 -12.26
C GLU A 12 30.91 -25.96 -10.97
N THR A 13 31.97 -26.76 -11.11
CA THR A 13 32.65 -27.43 -9.99
C THR A 13 33.90 -26.65 -9.61
N VAL A 14 34.02 -26.25 -8.34
CA VAL A 14 35.27 -25.71 -7.77
C VAL A 14 35.55 -26.47 -6.46
N GLY A 15 36.37 -27.52 -6.52
CA GLY A 15 36.74 -28.32 -5.35
C GLY A 15 35.59 -29.12 -4.70
N ALA A 16 35.68 -29.35 -3.38
CA ALA A 16 34.78 -30.22 -2.59
C ALA A 16 33.34 -29.66 -2.38
N TYR A 17 33.02 -28.53 -3.00
CA TYR A 17 31.77 -27.81 -2.85
C TYR A 17 31.15 -27.50 -4.22
N PHE A 18 29.82 -27.53 -4.31
CA PHE A 18 29.07 -27.12 -5.50
C PHE A 18 28.12 -25.97 -5.18
N LYS A 19 27.96 -25.04 -6.13
CA LYS A 19 27.01 -23.94 -6.03
C LYS A 19 25.61 -24.43 -6.36
N VAL A 20 24.65 -24.18 -5.47
CA VAL A 20 23.22 -24.42 -5.71
C VAL A 20 22.51 -23.08 -5.80
N ARG A 21 21.82 -22.84 -6.92
CA ARG A 21 20.96 -21.67 -7.11
C ARG A 21 19.51 -22.11 -6.87
N ALA A 22 18.94 -21.73 -5.74
CA ALA A 22 17.53 -22.03 -5.46
C ALA A 22 16.63 -21.06 -6.24
N PRO A 23 15.51 -21.50 -6.84
CA PRO A 23 14.52 -20.61 -7.42
C PRO A 23 13.70 -19.99 -6.28
N VAL A 24 14.25 -18.94 -5.68
CA VAL A 24 13.43 -17.97 -4.94
C VAL A 24 13.05 -16.91 -5.95
N TYR A 25 11.77 -16.52 -6.00
CA TYR A 25 11.19 -15.57 -6.96
C TYR A 25 11.69 -14.13 -6.75
N THR A 26 12.99 -13.91 -6.84
CA THR A 26 13.61 -12.59 -6.94
C THR A 26 14.73 -12.67 -7.97
N LYS A 27 14.89 -11.63 -8.79
CA LYS A 27 15.86 -11.57 -9.91
C LYS A 27 17.32 -11.85 -9.50
N ASN A 28 17.62 -11.85 -8.20
CA ASN A 28 18.95 -12.16 -7.66
C ASN A 28 18.87 -13.43 -6.79
N GLY A 29 18.78 -14.60 -7.43
CA GLY A 29 18.75 -15.88 -6.72
C GLY A 29 19.92 -16.04 -5.73
N ILE A 30 19.62 -16.50 -4.51
CA ILE A 30 20.63 -16.72 -3.47
C ILE A 30 21.49 -17.93 -3.86
N THR A 31 22.81 -17.77 -3.80
CA THR A 31 23.78 -18.84 -4.10
C THR A 31 24.30 -19.43 -2.80
N TYR A 32 24.14 -20.74 -2.61
CA TYR A 32 24.68 -21.46 -1.47
C TYR A 32 25.78 -22.43 -1.91
N LEU A 33 26.79 -22.62 -1.06
CA LEU A 33 27.85 -23.62 -1.22
C LEU A 33 27.47 -24.89 -0.46
N ALA A 34 27.30 -26.02 -1.15
CA ALA A 34 26.96 -27.30 -0.54
C ALA A 34 28.09 -28.33 -0.72
N LYS A 35 28.35 -29.13 0.32
CA LYS A 35 29.39 -30.17 0.35
C LYS A 35 28.96 -31.40 -0.47
N LYS A 36 29.90 -32.03 -1.19
CA LYS A 36 29.65 -33.21 -2.05
C LYS A 36 28.88 -34.32 -1.30
N GLY A 37 27.69 -34.68 -1.78
CA GLY A 37 26.83 -35.72 -1.18
C GLY A 37 25.51 -35.22 -0.56
N VAL A 38 25.29 -33.90 -0.45
CA VAL A 38 24.04 -33.34 0.08
C VAL A 38 23.06 -33.01 -1.04
N THR A 39 21.82 -33.49 -0.98
CA THR A 39 20.80 -33.15 -2.00
C THR A 39 20.19 -31.76 -1.74
N PRO A 40 19.78 -30.99 -2.78
CA PRO A 40 19.21 -29.65 -2.61
C PRO A 40 18.01 -29.60 -1.65
N LYS A 41 17.19 -30.66 -1.64
CA LYS A 41 16.04 -30.84 -0.76
C LYS A 41 16.44 -30.91 0.72
N ASN A 42 17.56 -31.55 1.03
CA ASN A 42 18.06 -31.69 2.40
C ASN A 42 18.72 -30.39 2.90
N VAL A 43 19.35 -29.61 2.00
CA VAL A 43 19.86 -28.27 2.33
C VAL A 43 18.70 -27.34 2.72
N LEU A 44 17.65 -27.28 1.89
CA LEU A 44 16.45 -26.46 2.19
C LEU A 44 15.75 -26.88 3.49
N LYS A 45 15.70 -28.19 3.77
CA LYS A 45 15.10 -28.73 5.01
C LYS A 45 15.93 -28.39 6.26
N ALA A 46 17.26 -28.42 6.15
CA ALA A 46 18.17 -28.08 7.25
C ALA A 46 18.28 -26.57 7.49
N THR A 47 18.20 -25.75 6.42
CA THR A 47 18.31 -24.28 6.50
C THR A 47 17.00 -23.61 6.91
N PHE A 48 15.84 -24.15 6.54
CA PHE A 48 14.54 -23.51 6.75
C PHE A 48 13.53 -24.34 7.55
N GLY A 49 13.92 -25.49 8.10
CA GLY A 49 13.11 -26.25 9.07
C GLY A 49 11.66 -26.48 8.64
N MET A 50 11.43 -26.96 7.41
CA MET A 50 10.09 -27.08 6.85
C MET A 50 9.19 -28.06 7.64
N THR A 51 8.36 -27.53 8.53
CA THR A 51 7.04 -28.08 8.87
C THR A 51 5.96 -27.25 8.15
N ASN A 52 4.80 -27.87 7.89
CA ASN A 52 3.73 -27.29 7.07
C ASN A 52 3.18 -25.94 7.63
N ASP A 53 3.46 -25.62 8.88
CA ASP A 53 2.98 -24.41 9.58
C ASP A 53 3.67 -23.11 9.10
N ILE A 54 4.86 -23.20 8.49
CA ILE A 54 5.59 -21.99 8.01
C ILE A 54 4.96 -21.42 6.75
N LYS A 55 4.28 -22.23 5.92
CA LYS A 55 3.63 -21.73 4.69
C LYS A 55 2.52 -20.74 4.99
N GLU A 56 1.69 -20.99 5.99
CA GLU A 56 0.65 -20.04 6.39
C GLU A 56 1.26 -18.78 7.00
N LYS A 57 2.25 -18.92 7.89
CA LYS A 57 2.89 -17.78 8.55
C LYS A 57 3.66 -16.88 7.58
N THR A 58 4.40 -17.45 6.64
CA THR A 58 5.16 -16.70 5.62
C THR A 58 4.22 -16.06 4.60
N THR A 59 3.13 -16.73 4.22
CA THR A 59 2.14 -16.15 3.30
C THR A 59 1.37 -15.02 3.98
N ALA A 60 1.00 -15.17 5.25
CA ALA A 60 0.40 -14.11 6.06
C ALA A 60 1.34 -12.92 6.27
N GLU A 61 2.65 -13.15 6.50
CA GLU A 61 3.67 -12.11 6.57
C GLU A 61 3.91 -11.42 5.22
N ILE A 62 3.88 -12.16 4.11
CA ILE A 62 4.00 -11.56 2.76
C ILE A 62 2.76 -10.74 2.43
N LEU A 63 1.56 -11.24 2.76
CA LEU A 63 0.30 -10.52 2.56
C LEU A 63 0.21 -9.28 3.46
N SER A 64 0.70 -9.35 4.71
CA SER A 64 0.72 -8.21 5.63
C SER A 64 1.71 -7.14 5.20
N ASN A 65 2.82 -7.51 4.57
CA ASN A 65 3.81 -6.57 4.04
C ASN A 65 3.34 -5.79 2.81
N ASN A 66 2.29 -6.24 2.10
CA ASN A 66 1.73 -5.55 0.93
C ASN A 66 0.49 -4.70 1.27
N ILE A 67 0.20 -4.50 2.55
CA ILE A 67 -0.85 -3.60 3.02
C ILE A 67 -0.29 -2.18 3.05
N ILE A 68 -0.98 -1.25 2.39
CA ILE A 68 -0.58 0.16 2.36
C ILE A 68 -1.16 0.90 3.58
N ASN A 69 -2.43 0.64 3.89
CA ASN A 69 -3.18 1.31 4.95
C ASN A 69 -4.36 0.45 5.42
N THR A 70 -4.73 0.65 6.68
CA THR A 70 -5.86 0.02 7.36
C THR A 70 -6.50 1.00 8.33
N SER A 71 -7.73 1.47 8.11
CA SER A 71 -8.40 2.30 9.12
C SER A 71 -8.86 1.46 10.34
N LYS A 72 -8.83 2.04 11.54
CA LYS A 72 -9.10 1.33 12.82
C LYS A 72 -10.55 0.88 13.02
N ASN A 73 -11.48 1.24 12.14
CA ASN A 73 -12.90 1.00 12.38
C ASN A 73 -13.30 -0.45 12.07
N GLU A 74 -14.09 -1.03 12.97
CA GLU A 74 -14.83 -2.26 12.74
C GLU A 74 -15.76 -2.09 11.52
N ILE A 75 -15.86 -3.15 10.72
CA ILE A 75 -16.66 -3.24 9.47
C ILE A 75 -18.15 -2.86 9.67
N SER A 76 -18.62 -2.77 10.92
CA SER A 76 -20.02 -2.56 11.32
C SER A 76 -20.62 -1.16 11.09
N LEU A 77 -19.82 -0.15 10.66
CA LEU A 77 -20.30 1.24 10.48
C LEU A 77 -20.04 1.85 9.09
N ILE A 78 -19.79 1.04 8.07
CA ILE A 78 -19.61 1.53 6.69
C ILE A 78 -20.95 2.02 6.14
N GLN A 79 -21.19 3.33 6.18
CA GLN A 79 -22.38 3.94 5.61
C GLN A 79 -22.24 3.99 4.08
N ARG A 80 -22.89 3.04 3.39
CA ARG A 80 -22.94 3.02 1.93
C ARG A 80 -24.06 3.93 1.42
N GLY A 81 -23.68 5.01 0.75
CA GLY A 81 -24.57 5.81 -0.09
C GLY A 81 -24.89 5.10 -1.40
N SER A 82 -25.67 5.77 -2.26
CA SER A 82 -26.02 5.23 -3.58
C SER A 82 -25.02 5.68 -4.65
N ILE A 83 -24.59 4.75 -5.52
CA ILE A 83 -23.80 5.04 -6.73
C ILE A 83 -24.52 6.05 -7.64
N SER A 84 -25.86 6.09 -7.64
CA SER A 84 -26.65 7.05 -8.43
C SER A 84 -26.43 8.51 -8.01
N SER A 85 -25.92 8.76 -6.80
CA SER A 85 -25.61 10.10 -6.31
C SER A 85 -24.29 10.68 -6.84
N LEU A 86 -23.43 9.84 -7.43
CA LEU A 86 -22.16 10.27 -8.01
C LEU A 86 -22.40 11.09 -9.28
N ASN A 87 -21.61 12.13 -9.51
CA ASN A 87 -21.67 12.86 -10.79
C ASN A 87 -21.04 12.03 -11.93
N LYS A 88 -21.19 12.48 -13.18
CA LYS A 88 -20.70 11.77 -14.37
C LYS A 88 -19.21 11.38 -14.24
N ARG A 89 -18.36 12.32 -13.87
CA ARG A 89 -16.91 12.12 -13.72
C ARG A 89 -16.57 11.09 -12.63
N GLN A 90 -17.30 11.09 -11.53
CA GLN A 90 -17.11 10.13 -10.44
C GLN A 90 -17.57 8.72 -10.85
N ARG A 91 -18.69 8.60 -11.57
CA ARG A 91 -19.16 7.31 -12.09
C ARG A 91 -18.17 6.72 -13.09
N GLU A 92 -17.68 7.53 -14.04
CA GLU A 92 -16.66 7.09 -15.00
C GLU A 92 -15.37 6.65 -14.30
N LEU A 93 -14.96 7.34 -13.23
CA LEU A 93 -13.80 6.92 -12.42
C LEU A 93 -14.07 5.59 -11.69
N LEU A 94 -15.29 5.37 -11.19
CA LEU A 94 -15.66 4.15 -10.49
C LEU A 94 -15.79 2.96 -11.43
N GLU A 95 -16.26 3.15 -12.66
CA GLU A 95 -16.31 2.12 -13.70
C GLU A 95 -14.90 1.60 -14.05
N LEU A 96 -13.90 2.48 -14.03
CA LEU A 96 -12.49 2.12 -14.23
C LEU A 96 -11.85 1.44 -13.00
N LEU A 97 -12.49 1.55 -11.84
CA LEU A 97 -12.06 0.98 -10.56
C LEU A 97 -13.17 0.07 -10.01
N ASN A 98 -13.76 -0.76 -10.86
CA ASN A 98 -15.00 -1.48 -10.55
C ASN A 98 -14.85 -2.47 -9.39
N ASN A 99 -13.66 -3.04 -9.22
CA ASN A 99 -13.38 -4.04 -8.19
C ASN A 99 -12.34 -3.54 -7.17
N PRO A 100 -12.42 -3.98 -5.90
CA PRO A 100 -11.32 -3.82 -4.96
C PRO A 100 -10.00 -4.37 -5.50
N GLY A 101 -8.91 -3.63 -5.33
CA GLY A 101 -7.60 -3.92 -5.89
C GLY A 101 -7.35 -3.32 -7.27
N ASP A 102 -8.39 -2.82 -7.95
CA ASP A 102 -8.21 -2.13 -9.22
C ASP A 102 -7.38 -0.84 -9.02
N THR A 103 -6.57 -0.54 -10.03
CA THR A 103 -5.72 0.64 -10.05
C THR A 103 -5.82 1.37 -11.38
N ILE A 104 -5.62 2.68 -11.35
CA ILE A 104 -5.56 3.49 -12.57
C ILE A 104 -4.56 4.63 -12.45
N ILE A 105 -3.86 4.90 -13.55
CA ILE A 105 -3.06 6.11 -13.71
C ILE A 105 -3.84 7.10 -14.59
N ILE A 106 -4.16 8.26 -14.05
CA ILE A 106 -4.97 9.28 -14.72
C ILE A 106 -4.31 10.67 -14.61
N ARG A 107 -4.73 11.62 -15.44
CA ARG A 107 -4.24 13.01 -15.37
C ARG A 107 -4.61 13.63 -14.02
N LYS A 108 -3.69 14.38 -13.42
CA LYS A 108 -3.85 15.03 -12.11
C LYS A 108 -5.11 15.89 -12.02
N LYS A 109 -5.47 16.59 -13.10
CA LYS A 109 -6.64 17.47 -13.17
C LYS A 109 -7.98 16.72 -13.27
N SER A 110 -7.98 15.43 -13.59
CA SER A 110 -9.20 14.65 -13.83
C SER A 110 -9.81 14.05 -12.57
N VAL A 111 -9.03 13.90 -11.50
CA VAL A 111 -9.44 13.31 -10.22
C VAL A 111 -8.98 14.19 -9.07
N SER A 112 -9.66 14.17 -7.92
CA SER A 112 -9.27 14.87 -6.70
C SER A 112 -9.62 14.03 -5.46
N MET A 113 -9.10 14.38 -4.27
CA MET A 113 -9.51 13.70 -3.03
C MET A 113 -11.02 13.87 -2.74
N ASN A 114 -11.62 14.98 -3.19
CA ASN A 114 -13.07 15.18 -3.13
C ASN A 114 -13.85 14.19 -4.01
N ASP A 115 -13.26 13.69 -5.10
CA ASP A 115 -13.88 12.63 -5.88
C ASP A 115 -13.77 11.29 -5.18
N LEU A 116 -12.58 10.97 -4.68
CA LEU A 116 -12.35 9.71 -3.98
C LEU A 116 -13.24 9.57 -2.75
N ARG A 117 -13.44 10.64 -1.97
CA ARG A 117 -14.32 10.56 -0.78
C ARG A 117 -15.80 10.35 -1.12
N GLN A 118 -16.22 10.79 -2.30
CA GLN A 118 -17.57 10.52 -2.81
C GLN A 118 -17.68 9.07 -3.26
N LEU A 119 -16.63 8.52 -3.90
CA LEU A 119 -16.57 7.09 -4.20
C LEU A 119 -16.60 6.25 -2.92
N THR A 120 -15.82 6.62 -1.90
CA THR A 120 -15.84 5.98 -0.59
C THR A 120 -17.22 5.99 0.04
N LYS A 121 -17.95 7.11 -0.02
CA LYS A 121 -19.34 7.16 0.45
C LYS A 121 -20.22 6.17 -0.33
N ALA A 122 -20.07 6.09 -1.66
CA ALA A 122 -20.90 5.22 -2.50
C ALA A 122 -20.56 3.72 -2.36
N THR A 123 -19.28 3.36 -2.22
CA THR A 123 -18.84 1.96 -2.23
C THR A 123 -18.60 1.39 -0.84
N GLY A 124 -18.26 2.26 0.11
CA GLY A 124 -17.74 1.85 1.41
C GLY A 124 -16.27 1.40 1.37
N ASP A 125 -15.55 1.69 0.29
CA ASP A 125 -14.13 1.34 0.14
C ASP A 125 -13.21 2.56 0.33
N GLU A 126 -12.05 2.29 0.92
CA GLU A 126 -10.89 3.17 1.01
C GLU A 126 -10.24 3.35 -0.38
N PHE A 127 -9.76 4.55 -0.69
CA PHE A 127 -9.00 4.82 -1.91
C PHE A 127 -7.70 5.54 -1.59
N ASN A 128 -6.61 5.15 -2.24
CA ASN A 128 -5.33 5.85 -2.17
C ASN A 128 -5.11 6.73 -3.40
N MET A 129 -4.43 7.85 -3.19
CA MET A 129 -3.94 8.71 -4.25
C MET A 129 -2.43 8.95 -4.11
N PHE A 130 -1.69 8.65 -5.16
CA PHE A 130 -0.29 9.08 -5.32
C PHE A 130 -0.21 10.10 -6.45
N THR A 131 0.62 11.13 -6.31
CA THR A 131 0.80 12.17 -7.35
C THR A 131 2.26 12.19 -7.82
N ASN A 132 2.46 11.99 -9.11
CA ASN A 132 3.74 12.16 -9.79
C ASN A 132 3.58 13.17 -10.94
N GLY A 133 4.04 14.41 -10.72
CA GLY A 133 3.93 15.50 -11.69
C GLY A 133 2.48 15.73 -12.15
N GLY A 134 2.23 15.57 -13.45
CA GLY A 134 0.92 15.74 -14.09
C GLY A 134 -0.02 14.54 -14.00
N ARG A 135 0.36 13.45 -13.29
CA ARG A 135 -0.40 12.20 -13.21
C ARG A 135 -0.68 11.78 -11.77
N ARG A 136 -1.71 10.95 -11.59
CA ARG A 136 -2.10 10.36 -10.31
C ARG A 136 -2.33 8.86 -10.48
N LEU A 137 -1.77 8.07 -9.57
CA LEU A 137 -2.17 6.69 -9.35
C LEU A 137 -3.31 6.68 -8.33
N ILE A 138 -4.39 5.99 -8.66
CA ILE A 138 -5.51 5.71 -7.77
C ILE A 138 -5.59 4.21 -7.54
N ILE A 139 -5.80 3.80 -6.30
CA ILE A 139 -5.94 2.40 -5.89
C ILE A 139 -7.24 2.28 -5.10
N ARG A 140 -8.13 1.37 -5.50
CA ARG A 140 -9.33 1.05 -4.72
C ARG A 140 -9.03 -0.09 -3.75
N GLY A 141 -9.39 0.09 -2.48
CA GLY A 141 -9.31 -0.92 -1.44
C GLY A 141 -10.54 -1.82 -1.37
N LYS A 142 -10.54 -2.68 -0.36
CA LYS A 142 -11.69 -3.48 0.07
C LYS A 142 -12.05 -3.07 1.49
N GLY A 143 -13.18 -2.37 1.66
CA GLY A 143 -13.52 -1.78 2.95
C GLY A 143 -12.42 -0.82 3.41
N ASN A 144 -11.86 -1.07 4.59
CA ASN A 144 -10.79 -0.26 5.18
C ASN A 144 -9.37 -0.68 4.79
N GLN A 145 -9.18 -1.65 3.89
CA GLN A 145 -7.87 -2.21 3.59
C GLN A 145 -7.48 -1.97 2.13
N ILE A 146 -6.27 -1.47 1.91
CA ILE A 146 -5.65 -1.46 0.58
C ILE A 146 -4.47 -2.42 0.55
N GLN A 147 -4.57 -3.38 -0.38
CA GLN A 147 -3.55 -4.37 -0.66
C GLN A 147 -3.20 -4.32 -2.14
N VAL A 148 -1.91 -4.40 -2.45
CA VAL A 148 -1.39 -4.39 -3.82
C VAL A 148 -0.51 -5.61 -4.08
N SER A 149 -0.13 -5.84 -5.34
CA SER A 149 0.91 -6.82 -5.66
C SER A 149 2.25 -6.40 -5.06
N ARG A 150 3.15 -7.38 -4.85
CA ARG A 150 4.49 -7.09 -4.33
C ARG A 150 5.27 -6.14 -5.24
N GLU A 151 5.17 -6.35 -6.55
CA GLU A 151 5.82 -5.52 -7.57
C GLU A 151 5.36 -4.06 -7.47
N MET A 152 4.04 -3.84 -7.38
CA MET A 152 3.50 -2.49 -7.22
C MET A 152 3.89 -1.88 -5.87
N TYR A 153 3.96 -2.67 -4.80
CA TYR A 153 4.43 -2.19 -3.50
C TYR A 153 5.88 -1.68 -3.56
N ASP A 154 6.77 -2.43 -4.20
CA ASP A 154 8.17 -2.05 -4.37
C ASP A 154 8.30 -0.81 -5.30
N ASP A 155 7.46 -0.68 -6.33
CA ASP A 155 7.37 0.53 -7.18
C ASP A 155 6.88 1.76 -6.40
N ILE A 156 5.91 1.57 -5.50
CA ILE A 156 5.40 2.63 -4.62
C ILE A 156 6.51 3.11 -3.69
N LEU A 157 7.24 2.20 -3.04
CA LEU A 157 8.32 2.54 -2.13
C LEU A 157 9.52 3.19 -2.84
N SER A 158 9.79 2.82 -4.09
CA SER A 158 10.84 3.45 -4.90
C SER A 158 10.41 4.79 -5.53
N GLY A 159 9.15 5.20 -5.35
CA GLY A 159 8.66 6.50 -5.79
C GLY A 159 8.23 6.58 -7.25
N VAL A 160 8.06 5.45 -7.94
CA VAL A 160 7.58 5.38 -9.34
C VAL A 160 6.28 6.18 -9.52
N TYR A 161 5.37 6.07 -8.55
CA TYR A 161 4.07 6.73 -8.55
C TYR A 161 4.06 8.08 -7.81
N GLY A 162 5.21 8.54 -7.33
CA GLY A 162 5.39 9.83 -6.68
C GLY A 162 4.92 9.87 -5.22
N LYS A 163 4.47 11.04 -4.77
CA LYS A 163 4.16 11.29 -3.36
C LYS A 163 2.77 10.77 -2.99
N PHE A 164 2.67 10.13 -1.83
CA PHE A 164 1.40 9.72 -1.27
C PHE A 164 0.60 10.97 -0.88
N SER A 165 -0.42 11.31 -1.67
CA SER A 165 -1.19 12.55 -1.50
C SER A 165 -2.22 12.44 -0.38
N GLY A 166 -2.74 11.24 -0.20
CA GLY A 166 -3.70 10.92 0.83
C GLY A 166 -4.53 9.69 0.50
N HIS A 167 -5.38 9.35 1.45
CA HIS A 167 -6.35 8.28 1.32
C HIS A 167 -7.68 8.63 1.97
N THR A 168 -8.69 7.82 1.71
CA THR A 168 -10.05 8.03 2.23
C THR A 168 -10.44 6.99 3.26
N HIS A 169 -11.14 7.36 4.31
CA HIS A 169 -11.70 6.42 5.30
C HIS A 169 -13.20 6.21 5.05
N PRO A 170 -13.67 4.95 4.96
CA PRO A 170 -15.10 4.65 4.82
C PRO A 170 -15.92 4.83 6.10
N GLY A 171 -15.28 4.99 7.25
CA GLY A 171 -15.94 5.24 8.54
C GLY A 171 -15.48 6.53 9.23
N ARG A 172 -16.11 6.85 10.37
CA ARG A 172 -16.08 8.18 11.01
C ARG A 172 -14.77 8.62 11.69
N SER A 173 -13.70 7.85 11.57
CA SER A 173 -12.43 8.23 12.20
C SER A 173 -11.53 8.92 11.19
N LEU A 174 -11.05 10.12 11.52
CA LEU A 174 -10.01 10.82 10.78
C LEU A 174 -8.62 10.62 11.40
N ASP A 175 -8.51 9.66 12.32
CA ASP A 175 -7.24 9.34 12.95
C ASP A 175 -6.50 8.26 12.17
N PRO A 176 -5.15 8.30 12.15
CA PRO A 176 -4.36 7.33 11.42
C PRO A 176 -4.63 5.89 11.85
N GLY A 177 -4.73 5.02 10.85
CA GLY A 177 -4.68 3.60 10.97
C GLY A 177 -3.31 3.08 11.45
N PRO A 178 -3.24 1.86 12.00
CA PRO A 178 -1.96 1.25 12.40
C PRO A 178 -0.94 1.12 11.26
N ALA A 179 -1.37 1.07 10.00
CA ALA A 179 -0.47 0.98 8.84
C ALA A 179 -0.05 2.34 8.26
N ASP A 180 -0.74 3.43 8.59
CA ASP A 180 -0.55 4.74 7.94
C ASP A 180 0.81 5.36 8.27
N GLU A 181 1.15 5.47 9.56
CA GLU A 181 2.41 6.06 10.02
C GLU A 181 3.62 5.20 9.61
N PRO A 182 3.63 3.86 9.79
CA PRO A 182 4.70 3.02 9.27
C PRO A 182 4.89 3.12 7.76
N PHE A 183 3.81 3.26 7.00
CA PHE A 183 3.88 3.41 5.55
C PHE A 183 4.54 4.75 5.15
N LEU A 184 4.21 5.86 5.82
CA LEU A 184 4.90 7.14 5.61
C LEU A 184 6.40 7.07 5.92
N LYS A 185 6.80 6.33 6.96
CA LYS A 185 8.22 6.08 7.27
C LYS A 185 8.91 5.34 6.13
N LYS A 186 8.30 4.27 5.61
CA LYS A 186 8.85 3.50 4.48
C LYS A 186 8.98 4.36 3.21
N LEU A 187 8.04 5.27 2.96
CA LEU A 187 8.10 6.22 1.85
C LEU A 187 9.13 7.34 2.04
N GLY A 188 9.72 7.49 3.23
CA GLY A 188 10.53 8.68 3.57
C GLY A 188 9.73 9.98 3.49
N GLN A 189 8.40 9.92 3.58
CA GLN A 189 7.51 11.07 3.42
C GLN A 189 7.06 11.57 4.79
N THR A 190 7.26 12.86 5.07
CA THR A 190 6.98 13.44 6.39
C THR A 190 5.51 13.50 6.75
N ARG A 191 4.62 13.61 5.76
CA ARG A 191 3.18 13.78 5.97
C ARG A 191 2.32 13.35 4.79
N SER A 192 1.06 13.00 5.05
CA SER A 192 0.00 12.78 4.05
C SER A 192 -1.36 13.22 4.63
N SER A 193 -2.46 12.97 3.92
CA SER A 193 -3.80 13.36 4.36
C SER A 193 -4.79 12.19 4.40
N ILE A 194 -5.65 12.20 5.41
CA ILE A 194 -6.78 11.29 5.58
C ILE A 194 -8.03 12.10 5.29
N TRP A 195 -8.89 11.59 4.42
CA TRP A 195 -10.17 12.20 4.08
C TRP A 195 -11.29 11.28 4.55
N GLY A 196 -12.19 11.77 5.39
CA GLY A 196 -13.39 10.99 5.69
C GLY A 196 -14.27 10.87 4.44
N ASN A 197 -15.37 10.12 4.55
CA ASN A 197 -16.40 10.13 3.52
C ASN A 197 -16.93 11.57 3.26
N ALA A 198 -17.76 11.77 2.24
CA ALA A 198 -18.15 13.11 1.78
C ALA A 198 -18.75 14.05 2.85
N ASP A 199 -19.33 13.49 3.92
CA ASP A 199 -20.00 14.25 4.98
C ASP A 199 -19.05 14.61 6.13
N GLU A 200 -17.78 14.18 6.06
CA GLU A 200 -16.79 14.35 7.11
C GLU A 200 -15.71 15.38 6.74
N GLY A 201 -14.77 15.62 7.66
CA GLY A 201 -13.59 16.45 7.41
C GLY A 201 -12.44 15.70 6.74
N TRP A 202 -11.29 16.35 6.69
CA TRP A 202 -10.01 15.74 6.35
C TRP A 202 -8.95 16.19 7.37
N ARG A 203 -7.89 15.42 7.52
CA ARG A 203 -6.79 15.69 8.45
C ARG A 203 -5.44 15.37 7.84
N ILE A 204 -4.43 16.13 8.22
CA ILE A 204 -3.03 15.76 7.94
C ILE A 204 -2.51 14.86 9.05
N PHE A 205 -1.68 13.90 8.68
CA PHE A 205 -0.93 13.06 9.59
C PHE A 205 0.53 12.96 9.14
N GLY A 206 1.41 12.75 10.12
CA GLY A 206 2.84 12.59 9.94
C GLY A 206 3.30 11.16 10.21
N GLN A 207 4.62 10.95 10.19
CA GLN A 207 5.26 9.67 10.49
C GLN A 207 5.12 9.24 11.96
N GLU A 208 4.76 10.17 12.85
CA GLU A 208 4.62 9.92 14.28
C GLU A 208 3.45 10.76 14.84
N PRO A 209 2.87 10.37 15.99
CA PRO A 209 1.80 11.15 16.62
C PRO A 209 2.24 12.57 17.01
N TRP A 210 3.48 12.74 17.48
CA TRP A 210 4.01 14.06 17.86
C TRP A 210 4.24 14.96 16.63
N LEU A 211 4.76 14.39 15.53
CA LEU A 211 4.95 15.11 14.27
C LEU A 211 3.60 15.51 13.66
N THR A 212 2.61 14.62 13.77
CA THR A 212 1.22 14.93 13.39
C THR A 212 0.70 16.17 14.12
N LYS A 213 0.93 16.27 15.43
CA LYS A 213 0.54 17.43 16.24
C LYS A 213 1.26 18.70 15.80
N GLU A 214 2.57 18.62 15.56
CA GLU A 214 3.39 19.75 15.12
C GLU A 214 2.94 20.29 13.75
N ILE A 215 2.76 19.40 12.76
CA ILE A 215 2.28 19.77 11.43
C ILE A 215 0.92 20.47 11.52
N ARG A 216 0.02 19.97 12.37
CA ARG A 216 -1.31 20.56 12.56
C ARG A 216 -1.24 21.93 13.22
N ASN A 217 -0.40 22.09 14.24
CA ASN A 217 -0.19 23.38 14.90
C ASN A 217 0.33 24.42 13.91
N GLU A 218 1.29 24.03 13.06
CA GLU A 218 1.83 24.93 12.03
C GLU A 218 0.78 25.34 10.99
N LEU A 219 -0.04 24.40 10.50
CA LEU A 219 -1.13 24.72 9.58
C LEU A 219 -2.16 25.65 10.21
N ASN A 220 -2.52 25.42 11.48
CA ASN A 220 -3.41 26.30 12.21
C ASN A 220 -2.80 27.71 12.32
N ARG A 221 -1.52 27.83 12.71
CA ARG A 221 -0.82 29.13 12.75
C ARG A 221 -0.92 29.85 11.40
N GLN A 222 -0.64 29.15 10.29
CA GLN A 222 -0.74 29.73 8.95
C GLN A 222 -2.15 30.18 8.58
N LEU A 223 -3.18 29.40 8.96
CA LEU A 223 -4.59 29.76 8.76
C LEU A 223 -4.98 30.99 9.60
N TRP A 224 -4.61 31.03 10.88
CA TRP A 224 -4.85 32.17 11.76
C TRP A 224 -4.17 33.44 11.22
N THR A 225 -2.91 33.35 10.78
CA THR A 225 -2.23 34.46 10.10
C THR A 225 -2.94 34.90 8.83
N LYS A 226 -3.50 33.97 8.04
CA LYS A 226 -4.23 34.35 6.82
C LYS A 226 -5.57 35.02 7.10
N ILE A 227 -6.27 34.61 8.15
CA ILE A 227 -7.61 35.14 8.50
C ILE A 227 -7.49 36.46 9.26
N TYR A 228 -6.52 36.58 10.16
CA TYR A 228 -6.41 37.70 11.12
C TYR A 228 -5.14 38.54 10.95
N GLY A 229 -4.18 38.10 10.13
CA GLY A 229 -2.89 38.77 9.92
C GLY A 229 -2.94 39.95 8.96
N VAL A 230 -3.93 40.84 9.10
CA VAL A 230 -3.80 42.24 8.68
C VAL A 230 -4.16 43.12 9.87
N GLN A 231 -3.16 43.42 10.69
CA GLN A 231 -3.07 44.69 11.41
C GLN A 231 -1.64 45.20 11.22
N LYS A 232 -1.48 46.13 10.29
CA LYS A 232 -0.45 47.16 10.34
C LYS A 232 -1.11 48.42 10.88
#